data_AF-A0A7C7JBT5-F1
#
_entry.id   AF-A0A7C7JBT5-F1
#
_cell.length_a   1.000
_cell.length_b   1.000
_cell.length_c   1.000
_cell.angle_alpha   90.00
_cell.angle_beta   90.00
_cell.angle_gamma   90.00
#
_symmetry.space_group_name_H-M   'P 1'
#
loop_
_entity.id
_entity.type
_entity.pdbx_description
1 polymer ?
#
loop_
_entity_poly.entity_id
_entity_poly.type
_entity_poly.pdbx_seq_one_letter_code
_entity_poly.pdbx_strand_id
1 'polypeptide(L)'
;MNIKSLFKYTLIVLSVFVYNSTLFAKDFTIKGTVLDADGDKVGGTTVLLLTIDGLESDRTETSKPRMGMGGGSFKFKDVLPGDYVLEADAGIKGKANKPITVAAKNIKDVKLVLSIKTKAKKGIVIAGDEGDPDKVVKIPENATEAGSDVDYVTTELSFELKKLAAEIKYLNSELEDLKALSKMWVNPLAIYSKEIILQNGSTLFGKIVYQDEETLKVETLIGYLIIERKNIVRVIDNVVTEETQEYVPEQIRDSYSPPPMPKLAEPKYTSADPFSRSAGKRYSANCVLVGNISERKDNQGAIIFTGEVKNIGGRRADFVKVDFVFRKNWSGETKTLTTFIRGTYHTFDSGITTDATLLPGALGAFELFVPNDFGSFIGYSYVIDWEEYE
;
A
#
# COMPACT_ATOMS: atom_id res chain seq x y z
N MET A 1 -14.66 -24.90 -58.35
CA MET A 1 -13.82 -24.44 -57.21
C MET A 1 -12.43 -25.03 -57.38
N ASN A 2 -11.39 -24.19 -57.42
CA ASN A 2 -10.06 -24.57 -57.91
C ASN A 2 -9.30 -25.41 -56.86
N ILE A 3 -8.87 -26.63 -57.20
CA ILE A 3 -8.21 -27.60 -56.29
C ILE A 3 -7.00 -27.00 -55.56
N LYS A 4 -6.29 -26.05 -56.20
CA LYS A 4 -5.16 -25.33 -55.59
C LYS A 4 -5.55 -24.37 -54.47
N SER A 5 -6.77 -23.83 -54.50
CA SER A 5 -7.31 -22.98 -53.43
C SER A 5 -7.74 -23.83 -52.23
N LEU A 6 -8.33 -25.00 -52.46
CA LEU A 6 -8.73 -25.91 -51.38
C LEU A 6 -7.53 -26.42 -50.58
N PHE A 7 -6.41 -26.72 -51.25
CA PHE A 7 -5.15 -27.14 -50.62
C PHE A 7 -4.51 -26.03 -49.78
N LYS A 8 -4.60 -24.76 -50.21
CA LYS A 8 -4.10 -23.63 -49.41
C LYS A 8 -4.91 -23.43 -48.12
N TYR A 9 -6.24 -23.54 -48.19
CA TYR A 9 -7.09 -23.42 -47.01
C TYR A 9 -6.91 -24.59 -46.04
N THR A 10 -6.74 -25.83 -46.53
CA THR A 10 -6.44 -26.98 -45.66
C THR A 10 -5.06 -26.89 -45.01
N LEU A 11 -4.04 -26.39 -45.72
CA LEU A 11 -2.71 -26.19 -45.13
C LEU A 11 -2.71 -25.09 -44.05
N ILE A 12 -3.49 -24.03 -44.24
CA ILE A 12 -3.64 -22.95 -43.23
C ILE A 12 -4.39 -23.47 -42.00
N VAL A 13 -5.49 -24.21 -42.17
CA VAL A 13 -6.22 -24.81 -41.02
C VAL A 13 -5.37 -25.83 -40.26
N LEU A 14 -4.54 -26.61 -40.95
CA LEU A 14 -3.61 -27.54 -40.31
C LEU A 14 -2.50 -26.80 -39.54
N SER A 15 -2.03 -25.65 -40.05
CA SER A 15 -1.03 -24.81 -39.37
C SER A 15 -1.57 -24.14 -38.10
N VAL A 16 -2.86 -23.77 -38.05
CA VAL A 16 -3.52 -23.21 -36.86
C VAL A 16 -3.72 -24.27 -35.76
N PHE A 17 -3.83 -25.56 -36.13
CA PHE A 17 -3.86 -26.66 -35.16
C PHE A 17 -2.47 -27.00 -34.59
N VAL A 18 -1.40 -26.84 -35.37
CA VAL A 18 -0.03 -27.11 -34.90
C VAL A 18 0.53 -25.97 -34.03
N TYR A 19 0.05 -24.73 -34.19
CA TYR A 19 0.42 -23.60 -33.33
C TYR A 19 -0.38 -23.49 -32.03
N ASN A 20 -1.40 -24.33 -31.82
CA ASN A 20 -1.96 -24.56 -30.49
C ASN A 20 -1.21 -25.73 -29.82
N SER A 21 0.09 -25.56 -29.61
CA SER A 21 0.74 -26.26 -28.52
C SER A 21 0.07 -25.76 -27.24
N THR A 22 -0.88 -26.54 -26.74
CA THR A 22 -1.35 -26.47 -25.36
C THR A 22 -0.12 -26.24 -24.48
N LEU A 23 -0.01 -25.02 -23.93
CA LEU A 23 0.89 -24.73 -22.83
C LEU A 23 0.45 -25.66 -21.70
N PHE A 24 1.03 -26.85 -21.64
CA PHE A 24 0.92 -27.72 -20.48
C PHE A 24 1.68 -27.00 -19.37
N ALA A 25 0.97 -26.17 -18.62
CA ALA A 25 1.42 -25.76 -17.31
C ALA A 25 1.67 -27.05 -16.51
N LYS A 26 2.89 -27.22 -16.00
CA LYS A 26 3.17 -28.33 -15.09
C LYS A 26 2.51 -27.99 -13.76
N ASP A 27 1.54 -28.81 -13.40
CA ASP A 27 0.74 -28.68 -12.19
C ASP A 27 1.44 -29.37 -11.01
N PHE A 28 1.63 -28.66 -9.90
CA PHE A 28 2.30 -29.17 -8.70
C PHE A 28 1.34 -29.36 -7.53
N THR A 29 1.66 -30.34 -6.69
CA THR A 29 0.91 -30.66 -5.47
C THR A 29 1.69 -30.25 -4.24
N ILE A 30 1.04 -29.53 -3.32
CA ILE A 30 1.56 -29.22 -1.98
C ILE A 30 0.80 -30.07 -0.96
N LYS A 31 1.52 -30.81 -0.10
CA LYS A 31 0.94 -31.57 1.01
C LYS A 31 1.57 -31.18 2.33
N GLY A 32 0.76 -31.05 3.37
CA GLY A 32 1.25 -30.74 4.70
C GLY A 32 0.31 -31.13 5.83
N THR A 33 0.70 -30.81 7.05
CA THR A 33 -0.06 -31.01 8.28
C THR A 33 -0.02 -29.77 9.16
N VAL A 34 -1.16 -29.45 9.77
CA VAL A 34 -1.27 -28.38 10.78
C VAL A 34 -1.17 -29.00 12.18
N LEU A 35 -0.31 -28.42 13.00
CA LEU A 35 -0.01 -28.81 14.38
C LEU A 35 -0.32 -27.66 15.33
N ASP A 36 -0.76 -27.96 16.55
CA ASP A 36 -0.94 -27.01 17.65
C ASP A 36 0.42 -26.72 18.34
N ALA A 37 0.44 -25.77 19.28
CA ALA A 37 1.62 -25.43 20.08
C ALA A 37 2.18 -26.64 20.87
N ASP A 38 1.32 -27.60 21.21
CA ASP A 38 1.67 -28.84 21.90
C ASP A 38 2.14 -29.96 20.95
N GLY A 39 2.16 -29.70 19.63
CA GLY A 39 2.56 -30.67 18.61
C GLY A 39 1.46 -31.62 18.13
N ASP A 40 0.23 -31.45 18.62
CA ASP A 40 -0.94 -32.25 18.23
C ASP A 40 -1.53 -31.81 16.89
N LYS A 41 -2.03 -32.76 16.09
CA LYS A 41 -2.59 -32.44 14.77
C LYS A 41 -3.97 -31.78 14.86
N VAL A 42 -4.16 -30.69 14.11
CA VAL A 42 -5.38 -29.89 14.14
C VAL A 42 -6.21 -30.08 12.87
N GLY A 43 -7.31 -30.85 13.00
CA GLY A 43 -8.27 -31.13 11.91
C GLY A 43 -9.44 -30.15 11.86
N GLY A 44 -10.01 -29.92 10.67
CA GLY A 44 -11.13 -29.01 10.46
C GLY A 44 -10.75 -27.52 10.39
N THR A 45 -9.49 -27.21 10.10
CA THR A 45 -8.95 -25.85 9.96
C THR A 45 -8.81 -25.47 8.50
N THR A 46 -9.18 -24.24 8.14
CA THR A 46 -8.96 -23.71 6.78
C THR A 46 -7.50 -23.31 6.60
N VAL A 47 -6.89 -23.81 5.54
CA VAL A 47 -5.55 -23.46 5.09
C VAL A 47 -5.67 -22.72 3.75
N LEU A 48 -5.15 -21.51 3.71
CA LEU A 48 -5.09 -20.65 2.53
C LEU A 48 -3.70 -20.71 1.91
N LEU A 49 -3.66 -20.72 0.59
CA LEU A 49 -2.46 -20.49 -0.20
C LEU A 49 -2.55 -19.08 -0.78
N LEU A 50 -1.70 -18.18 -0.33
CA LEU A 50 -1.66 -16.79 -0.75
C LEU A 50 -0.47 -16.56 -1.69
N THR A 51 -0.61 -15.70 -2.69
CA THR A 51 0.54 -15.14 -3.41
C THR A 51 1.31 -14.18 -2.50
N ILE A 52 2.54 -13.81 -2.88
CA ILE A 52 3.36 -12.88 -2.08
C ILE A 52 2.69 -11.52 -1.85
N ASP A 53 1.78 -11.12 -2.74
CA ASP A 53 0.99 -9.88 -2.66
C ASP A 53 -0.22 -10.00 -1.71
N GLY A 54 -0.40 -11.15 -1.05
CA GLY A 54 -1.50 -11.41 -0.13
C GLY A 54 -2.82 -11.79 -0.80
N LEU A 55 -2.83 -12.00 -2.13
CA LEU A 55 -4.02 -12.46 -2.86
C LEU A 55 -4.21 -13.96 -2.68
N GLU A 56 -5.45 -14.39 -2.44
CA GLU A 56 -5.77 -15.81 -2.32
C GLU A 56 -5.62 -16.53 -3.67
N SER A 57 -4.70 -17.50 -3.71
CA SER A 57 -4.48 -18.37 -4.86
C SER A 57 -5.34 -19.64 -4.79
N ASP A 58 -5.50 -20.24 -3.60
CA ASP A 58 -6.35 -21.43 -3.39
C ASP A 58 -6.68 -21.62 -1.88
N ARG A 59 -7.68 -22.46 -1.57
CA ARG A 59 -8.07 -22.82 -0.20
C ARG A 59 -8.40 -24.31 -0.04
N THR A 60 -8.02 -24.87 1.11
CA THR A 60 -8.37 -26.25 1.49
C THR A 60 -8.69 -26.32 2.97
N GLU A 61 -9.48 -27.31 3.39
CA GLU A 61 -9.66 -27.64 4.80
C GLU A 61 -8.77 -28.81 5.20
N THR A 62 -8.30 -28.82 6.45
CA THR A 62 -7.57 -29.96 7.00
C THR A 62 -8.53 -31.12 7.31
N SER A 63 -8.05 -32.35 7.11
CA SER A 63 -8.84 -33.56 7.35
C SER A 63 -9.37 -33.65 8.78
N LYS A 64 -10.66 -33.95 8.94
CA LYS A 64 -11.27 -34.18 10.26
C LYS A 64 -10.79 -35.51 10.86
N PRO A 65 -10.55 -35.59 12.17
CA PRO A 65 -10.18 -36.85 12.83
C PRO A 65 -11.31 -37.89 12.69
N ARG A 66 -10.97 -39.13 12.31
CA ARG A 66 -11.95 -40.22 12.14
C ARG A 66 -11.31 -41.56 12.54
N MET A 67 -12.01 -42.34 13.37
CA MET A 67 -11.65 -43.71 13.83
C MET A 67 -10.14 -44.01 13.88
N GLY A 68 -9.44 -43.51 14.92
CA GLY A 68 -8.05 -43.87 15.19
C GLY A 68 -6.98 -43.28 14.25
N MET A 69 -7.37 -42.62 13.15
CA MET A 69 -6.46 -41.82 12.32
C MET A 69 -6.56 -40.34 12.72
N GLY A 70 -5.46 -39.78 13.23
CA GLY A 70 -5.35 -38.36 13.56
C GLY A 70 -5.61 -37.48 12.32
N GLY A 71 -6.44 -36.46 12.47
CA GLY A 71 -6.76 -35.47 11.43
C GLY A 71 -5.61 -34.50 11.16
N GLY A 72 -5.85 -33.42 10.42
CA GLY A 72 -4.94 -32.28 10.32
C GLY A 72 -4.06 -32.23 9.06
N SER A 73 -4.26 -33.11 8.08
CA SER A 73 -3.57 -33.06 6.79
C SER A 73 -4.29 -32.17 5.77
N PHE A 74 -3.54 -31.40 4.99
CA PHE A 74 -4.03 -30.58 3.88
C PHE A 74 -3.33 -30.92 2.56
N LYS A 75 -4.00 -30.66 1.43
CA LYS A 75 -3.46 -30.91 0.09
C LYS A 75 -3.99 -29.88 -0.92
N PHE A 76 -3.08 -29.15 -1.55
CA PHE A 76 -3.36 -28.35 -2.74
C PHE A 76 -2.97 -29.14 -4.00
N LYS A 77 -3.81 -29.07 -5.03
CA LYS A 77 -3.55 -29.66 -6.36
C LYS A 77 -3.38 -28.52 -7.36
N ASP A 78 -2.71 -28.79 -8.46
CA ASP A 78 -2.64 -27.88 -9.61
C ASP A 78 -2.09 -26.48 -9.29
N VAL A 79 -1.11 -26.44 -8.39
CA VAL A 79 -0.38 -25.23 -8.00
C VAL A 79 0.71 -24.93 -9.01
N LEU A 80 0.72 -23.71 -9.54
CA LEU A 80 1.74 -23.25 -10.48
C LEU A 80 3.09 -23.00 -9.78
N PRO A 81 4.22 -23.03 -10.50
CA PRO A 81 5.50 -22.58 -9.95
C PRO A 81 5.44 -21.12 -9.53
N GLY A 82 5.90 -20.83 -8.31
CA GLY A 82 5.90 -19.47 -7.77
C GLY A 82 6.21 -19.43 -6.27
N ASP A 83 6.28 -18.22 -5.74
CA ASP A 83 6.42 -17.96 -4.31
C ASP A 83 5.06 -17.71 -3.67
N TYR A 84 4.77 -18.46 -2.61
CA TYR A 84 3.48 -18.44 -1.92
C TYR A 84 3.67 -18.36 -0.41
N VAL A 85 2.61 -17.99 0.29
CA VAL A 85 2.51 -18.04 1.75
C VAL A 85 1.36 -18.94 2.12
N LEU A 86 1.63 -19.96 2.95
CA LEU A 86 0.59 -20.80 3.55
C LEU A 86 0.13 -20.15 4.85
N GLU A 87 -1.17 -19.89 4.96
CA GLU A 87 -1.79 -19.35 6.17
C GLU A 87 -2.83 -20.34 6.70
N ALA A 88 -2.80 -20.63 8.00
CA ALA A 88 -3.82 -21.42 8.68
C ALA A 88 -4.38 -20.63 9.87
N ASP A 89 -5.70 -20.51 9.94
CA ASP A 89 -6.41 -19.86 11.05
C ASP A 89 -7.32 -20.87 11.73
N ALA A 90 -6.95 -21.30 12.93
CA ALA A 90 -7.71 -22.25 13.74
C ALA A 90 -8.50 -21.56 14.88
N GLY A 91 -8.72 -20.24 14.77
CA GLY A 91 -9.46 -19.45 15.75
C GLY A 91 -8.75 -19.41 17.10
N ILE A 92 -9.37 -20.03 18.12
CA ILE A 92 -8.88 -20.02 19.51
C ILE A 92 -7.51 -20.74 19.64
N LYS A 93 -7.25 -21.72 18.76
CA LYS A 93 -5.99 -22.47 18.74
C LYS A 93 -4.81 -21.72 18.10
N GLY A 94 -5.05 -20.49 17.61
CA GLY A 94 -4.02 -19.63 17.06
C GLY A 94 -3.95 -19.64 15.54
N LYS A 95 -2.95 -18.93 15.02
CA LYS A 95 -2.69 -18.78 13.57
C LYS A 95 -1.28 -19.27 13.24
N ALA A 96 -1.08 -19.73 12.02
CA ALA A 96 0.23 -20.09 11.48
C ALA A 96 0.41 -19.46 10.09
N ASN A 97 1.60 -18.95 9.81
CA ASN A 97 2.00 -18.50 8.49
C ASN A 97 3.35 -19.12 8.12
N LYS A 98 3.53 -19.53 6.86
CA LYS A 98 4.80 -20.07 6.39
C LYS A 98 5.03 -19.78 4.91
N PRO A 99 6.11 -19.09 4.53
CA PRO A 99 6.46 -18.91 3.12
C PRO A 99 6.90 -20.25 2.49
N ILE A 100 6.56 -20.46 1.22
CA ILE A 100 6.84 -21.67 0.46
C ILE A 100 7.12 -21.34 -1.01
N THR A 101 8.20 -21.89 -1.56
CA THR A 101 8.59 -21.70 -2.98
C THR A 101 8.36 -23.00 -3.75
N VAL A 102 7.57 -22.95 -4.83
CA VAL A 102 7.27 -24.07 -5.71
C VAL A 102 8.23 -24.08 -6.91
N ALA A 103 9.42 -24.65 -6.73
CA ALA A 103 10.46 -24.73 -7.77
C ALA A 103 10.33 -25.98 -8.66
N ALA A 104 9.19 -26.12 -9.33
CA ALA A 104 8.91 -27.17 -10.32
C ALA A 104 9.02 -28.64 -9.81
N LYS A 105 8.78 -28.88 -8.51
CA LYS A 105 8.64 -30.20 -7.89
C LYS A 105 7.49 -30.21 -6.88
N ASN A 106 6.85 -31.37 -6.70
CA ASN A 106 5.82 -31.56 -5.68
C ASN A 106 6.42 -31.41 -4.27
N ILE A 107 5.78 -30.61 -3.43
CA ILE A 107 6.22 -30.38 -2.05
C ILE A 107 5.39 -31.28 -1.12
N LYS A 108 6.07 -32.09 -0.33
CA LYS A 108 5.46 -32.99 0.67
C LYS A 108 5.94 -32.59 2.07
N ASP A 109 5.18 -32.97 3.09
CA ASP A 109 5.53 -32.89 4.51
C ASP A 109 5.71 -31.46 5.07
N VAL A 110 4.95 -30.50 4.54
CA VAL A 110 4.93 -29.13 5.09
C VAL A 110 4.26 -29.14 6.47
N LYS A 111 5.01 -28.83 7.52
CA LYS A 111 4.46 -28.62 8.87
C LYS A 111 4.17 -27.14 9.12
N LEU A 112 2.94 -26.85 9.53
CA LEU A 112 2.46 -25.56 10.02
C LEU A 112 2.16 -25.69 11.51
N VAL A 113 2.81 -24.89 12.36
CA VAL A 113 2.60 -24.92 13.83
C VAL A 113 1.86 -23.65 14.23
N LEU A 114 0.71 -23.79 14.88
CA LEU A 114 -0.12 -22.67 15.32
C LEU A 114 0.50 -21.98 16.53
N SER A 115 0.38 -20.65 16.58
CA SER A 115 0.80 -19.85 17.73
C SER A 115 -0.30 -18.89 18.15
N ILE A 116 -0.52 -18.79 19.46
CA ILE A 116 -1.48 -17.85 20.05
C ILE A 116 -0.75 -16.51 20.24
N LYS A 117 -1.18 -15.44 19.56
CA LYS A 117 -0.73 -14.07 19.88
C LYS A 117 -1.35 -13.64 21.21
N THR A 118 -0.64 -13.84 22.31
CA THR A 118 -1.04 -13.35 23.63
C THR A 118 -0.96 -11.81 23.65
N LYS A 119 -2.07 -11.14 23.97
CA LYS A 119 -2.11 -9.68 24.21
C LYS A 119 -1.17 -9.33 25.36
N ALA A 120 -0.18 -8.48 25.10
CA ALA A 120 0.71 -7.92 26.10
C ALA A 120 -0.08 -7.09 27.14
N LYS A 121 0.12 -7.38 28.43
CA LYS A 121 -0.34 -6.52 29.52
C LYS A 121 0.49 -5.23 29.51
N LYS A 122 -0.21 -4.09 29.57
CA LYS A 122 0.33 -2.73 29.61
C LYS A 122 1.44 -2.57 30.66
N GLY A 123 2.50 -1.88 30.26
CA GLY A 123 3.70 -1.61 31.05
C GLY A 123 3.51 -0.61 32.19
N ILE A 124 4.47 -0.65 33.11
CA ILE A 124 4.73 0.36 34.12
C ILE A 124 5.47 1.51 33.44
N VAL A 125 4.91 2.72 33.55
CA VAL A 125 5.50 3.98 33.10
C VAL A 125 6.45 4.47 34.20
N ILE A 126 7.73 4.66 33.88
CA ILE A 126 8.62 5.52 34.67
C ILE A 126 8.66 6.85 33.94
N ALA A 127 7.97 7.85 34.49
CA ALA A 127 8.20 9.24 34.14
C ALA A 127 9.50 9.67 34.80
N GLY A 128 10.46 10.11 34.00
CA GLY A 128 11.50 11.00 34.48
C GLY A 128 11.09 12.43 34.14
N ASP A 129 11.16 13.33 35.11
CA ASP A 129 11.63 14.67 34.79
C ASP A 129 12.45 15.27 35.94
N GLU A 130 13.30 16.19 35.53
CA GLU A 130 14.51 16.73 36.15
C GLU A 130 14.35 17.43 37.52
N GLY A 131 15.45 17.39 38.30
CA GLY A 131 15.92 18.53 39.10
C GLY A 131 15.44 18.66 40.56
N ASP A 132 16.15 18.04 41.51
CA ASP A 132 16.74 18.65 42.74
C ASP A 132 17.49 17.55 43.53
N PRO A 133 18.66 17.82 44.16
CA PRO A 133 19.35 16.87 45.01
C PRO A 133 18.67 16.77 46.39
N ASP A 134 18.98 15.71 47.12
CA ASP A 134 18.56 15.44 48.50
C ASP A 134 17.10 15.00 48.71
N LYS A 135 16.92 13.67 48.81
CA LYS A 135 16.12 13.04 49.86
C LYS A 135 16.47 11.57 50.02
N VAL A 136 17.16 11.30 51.12
CA VAL A 136 17.41 10.00 51.75
C VAL A 136 16.13 9.15 51.75
N VAL A 137 16.16 7.98 51.10
CA VAL A 137 15.12 6.96 51.27
C VAL A 137 15.65 5.88 52.22
N LYS A 138 14.93 5.75 53.33
CA LYS A 138 15.24 4.88 54.47
C LYS A 138 15.15 3.40 54.08
N ILE A 139 16.12 2.64 54.56
CA ILE A 139 16.17 1.17 54.56
C ILE A 139 15.00 0.62 55.39
N PRO A 140 14.21 -0.34 54.90
CA PRO A 140 13.38 -1.16 55.77
C PRO A 140 14.25 -2.25 56.44
N GLU A 141 14.37 -2.13 57.75
CA GLU A 141 14.95 -3.09 58.67
C GLU A 141 13.98 -4.27 58.84
N ASN A 142 14.18 -5.34 58.07
CA ASN A 142 14.04 -6.73 58.51
C ASN A 142 14.22 -7.68 57.32
N ALA A 143 15.39 -8.31 57.26
CA ALA A 143 15.57 -9.57 56.56
C ALA A 143 16.41 -10.47 57.45
N THR A 144 15.77 -11.46 58.06
CA THR A 144 16.47 -12.60 58.64
C THR A 144 16.70 -13.64 57.54
N GLU A 145 17.95 -14.04 57.45
CA GLU A 145 18.65 -14.98 56.56
C GLU A 145 17.83 -16.16 55.97
N ALA A 146 17.96 -16.35 54.65
CA ALA A 146 18.27 -17.65 54.04
C ALA A 146 18.58 -17.51 52.54
N GLY A 147 19.88 -17.52 52.20
CA GLY A 147 20.40 -18.40 51.14
C GLY A 147 19.87 -18.25 49.71
N SER A 148 19.96 -17.06 49.15
CA SER A 148 20.36 -16.76 47.76
C SER A 148 20.18 -15.27 47.65
N ASP A 149 21.25 -14.54 47.96
CA ASP A 149 21.20 -13.11 48.27
C ASP A 149 20.35 -12.41 47.22
N VAL A 150 19.13 -12.00 47.61
CA VAL A 150 18.22 -11.30 46.71
C VAL A 150 18.95 -10.04 46.20
N ASP A 151 19.84 -9.50 47.02
CA ASP A 151 20.76 -8.42 46.70
C ASP A 151 21.80 -8.83 45.63
N TYR A 152 22.38 -10.03 45.66
CA TYR A 152 23.28 -10.51 44.61
C TYR A 152 22.54 -10.76 43.29
N VAL A 153 21.36 -11.37 43.35
CA VAL A 153 20.54 -11.62 42.16
C VAL A 153 20.04 -10.30 41.57
N THR A 154 19.58 -9.35 42.40
CA THR A 154 19.11 -8.04 41.92
C THR A 154 20.25 -7.17 41.42
N THR A 155 21.44 -7.24 42.01
CA THR A 155 22.62 -6.52 41.50
C THR A 155 23.10 -7.10 40.18
N GLU A 156 23.15 -8.43 40.02
CA GLU A 156 23.50 -9.08 38.75
C GLU A 156 22.44 -8.77 37.67
N LEU A 157 21.15 -8.88 37.98
CA LEU A 157 20.09 -8.46 37.04
C LEU A 157 20.20 -6.97 36.71
N SER A 158 20.57 -6.11 37.66
CA SER A 158 20.78 -4.69 37.39
C SER A 158 21.99 -4.44 36.48
N PHE A 159 23.01 -5.28 36.57
CA PHE A 159 24.19 -5.23 35.72
C PHE A 159 23.85 -5.69 34.31
N GLU A 160 23.14 -6.81 34.16
CA GLU A 160 22.65 -7.29 32.86
C GLU A 160 21.71 -6.27 32.21
N LEU A 161 20.80 -5.67 32.97
CA LEU A 161 19.91 -4.61 32.47
C LEU A 161 20.68 -3.39 31.99
N LYS A 162 21.71 -2.94 32.73
CA LYS A 162 22.57 -1.83 32.29
C LYS A 162 23.37 -2.20 31.04
N LYS A 163 23.88 -3.43 30.95
CA LYS A 163 24.58 -3.94 29.78
C LYS A 163 23.69 -3.96 28.55
N LEU A 164 22.49 -4.52 28.67
CA LEU A 164 21.49 -4.55 27.60
C LEU A 164 21.04 -3.13 27.20
N ALA A 165 20.87 -2.22 28.15
CA ALA A 165 20.56 -0.83 27.86
C ALA A 165 21.68 -0.13 27.08
N ALA A 166 22.95 -0.42 27.40
CA ALA A 166 24.09 0.09 26.65
C ALA A 166 24.17 -0.51 25.24
N GLU A 167 23.87 -1.80 25.08
CA GLU A 167 23.83 -2.48 23.78
C GLU A 167 22.69 -1.93 22.90
N ILE A 168 21.49 -1.71 23.46
CA ILE A 168 20.38 -1.06 22.76
C ILE A 168 20.75 0.36 22.35
N LYS A 169 21.39 1.13 23.24
CA LYS A 169 21.83 2.50 22.93
C LYS A 169 22.87 2.49 21.80
N TYR A 170 23.80 1.56 21.84
CA TYR A 170 24.82 1.39 20.80
C TYR A 170 24.20 1.00 19.45
N LEU A 171 23.31 0.00 19.43
CA LEU A 171 22.59 -0.39 18.22
C LEU A 171 21.73 0.74 17.67
N ASN A 172 21.09 1.54 18.53
CA ASN A 172 20.36 2.72 18.09
C ASN A 172 21.28 3.77 17.46
N SER A 173 22.48 4.02 18.01
CA SER A 173 23.44 4.91 17.36
C SER A 173 23.90 4.36 16.00
N GLU A 174 24.12 3.06 15.92
CA GLU A 174 24.55 2.40 14.66
C GLU A 174 23.45 2.45 13.60
N LEU A 175 22.18 2.30 14.01
CA LEU A 175 21.02 2.46 13.14
C LEU A 175 20.83 3.91 12.67
N GLU A 176 21.03 4.89 13.55
CA GLU A 176 20.99 6.30 13.14
C GLU A 176 22.12 6.64 12.16
N ASP A 177 23.33 6.13 12.38
CA ASP A 177 24.45 6.29 11.44
C ASP A 177 24.16 5.61 10.09
N LEU A 178 23.63 4.39 10.09
CA LEU A 178 23.20 3.68 8.88
C LEU A 178 22.07 4.40 8.15
N LYS A 179 21.12 4.98 8.90
CA LYS A 179 20.02 5.77 8.35
C LYS A 179 20.55 7.08 7.76
N ALA A 180 21.51 7.74 8.39
CA ALA A 180 22.18 8.92 7.86
C ALA A 180 22.93 8.60 6.56
N LEU A 181 23.70 7.50 6.53
CA LEU A 181 24.36 7.03 5.32
C LEU A 181 23.35 6.70 4.22
N SER A 182 22.29 5.96 4.53
CA SER A 182 21.22 5.61 3.57
C SER A 182 20.53 6.86 3.00
N LYS A 183 20.24 7.86 3.84
CA LYS A 183 19.70 9.16 3.40
C LYS A 183 20.61 9.83 2.35
N MET A 184 21.94 9.73 2.47
CA MET A 184 22.88 10.25 1.47
C MET A 184 22.81 9.52 0.12
N TRP A 185 22.50 8.21 0.13
CA TRP A 185 22.34 7.41 -1.09
C TRP A 185 20.99 7.61 -1.77
N VAL A 186 19.92 7.82 -0.99
CA VAL A 186 18.57 8.07 -1.52
C VAL A 186 18.50 9.43 -2.23
N ASN A 187 19.22 10.44 -1.73
CA ASN A 187 19.31 11.73 -2.39
C ASN A 187 20.72 12.38 -2.22
N PRO A 188 21.65 12.18 -3.17
CA PRO A 188 23.00 12.76 -3.09
C PRO A 188 23.00 14.30 -3.23
N LEU A 189 21.89 14.90 -3.69
CA LEU A 189 21.75 16.36 -3.81
C LEU A 189 21.36 17.02 -2.49
N ALA A 190 20.91 16.24 -1.50
CA ALA A 190 20.54 16.71 -0.16
C ALA A 190 21.73 17.17 0.69
N ILE A 191 22.97 16.85 0.28
CA ILE A 191 24.19 17.26 0.99
C ILE A 191 24.45 18.77 0.84
N TYR A 192 23.92 19.39 -0.22
CA TYR A 192 24.13 20.80 -0.49
C TYR A 192 23.09 21.67 0.19
N SER A 193 23.55 22.73 0.83
CA SER A 193 22.70 23.66 1.58
C SER A 193 22.02 24.72 0.72
N LYS A 194 22.38 24.84 -0.57
CA LYS A 194 21.88 25.88 -1.46
C LYS A 194 21.46 25.31 -2.82
N GLU A 195 20.29 25.74 -3.28
CA GLU A 195 19.80 25.59 -4.65
C GLU A 195 19.87 26.96 -5.34
N ILE A 196 20.58 27.04 -6.47
CA ILE A 196 20.81 28.27 -7.23
C ILE A 196 20.05 28.16 -8.54
N ILE A 197 19.10 29.06 -8.77
CA ILE A 197 18.30 29.08 -10.00
C ILE A 197 18.88 30.11 -10.95
N LEU A 198 19.22 29.66 -12.15
CA LEU A 198 19.78 30.49 -13.21
C LEU A 198 18.67 31.05 -14.13
N GLN A 199 18.96 32.14 -14.83
CA GLN A 199 18.01 32.81 -15.74
C GLN A 199 17.56 31.94 -16.92
N ASN A 200 18.40 30.98 -17.33
CA ASN A 200 18.07 30.02 -18.38
C ASN A 200 17.15 28.88 -17.88
N GLY A 201 16.73 28.92 -16.62
CA GLY A 201 15.88 27.90 -16.00
C GLY A 201 16.64 26.69 -15.45
N SER A 202 17.97 26.60 -15.62
CA SER A 202 18.78 25.56 -14.98
C SER A 202 18.87 25.79 -13.47
N THR A 203 18.80 24.70 -12.70
CA THR A 203 19.04 24.72 -11.25
C THR A 203 20.38 24.07 -10.93
N LEU A 204 21.10 24.65 -9.97
CA LEU A 204 22.43 24.22 -9.59
C LEU A 204 22.50 24.02 -8.08
N PHE A 205 22.86 22.80 -7.68
CA PHE A 205 23.02 22.42 -6.28
C PHE A 205 24.49 22.49 -5.92
N GLY A 206 24.80 23.21 -4.83
CA GLY A 206 26.18 23.35 -4.40
C GLY A 206 26.34 24.20 -3.15
N LYS A 207 27.56 24.20 -2.61
CA LYS A 207 27.94 25.07 -1.50
C LYS A 207 28.59 26.33 -2.05
N ILE A 208 28.11 27.50 -1.62
CA ILE A 208 28.71 28.78 -2.02
C ILE A 208 29.99 28.97 -1.19
N VAL A 209 31.15 28.94 -1.86
CA VAL A 209 32.46 29.07 -1.21
C VAL A 209 32.93 30.52 -1.24
N TYR A 210 32.54 31.26 -2.28
CA TYR A 210 32.85 32.68 -2.42
C TYR A 210 31.74 33.39 -3.17
N GLN A 211 31.44 34.62 -2.77
CA GLN A 211 30.40 35.43 -3.38
C GLN A 211 30.85 36.89 -3.43
N ASP A 212 30.80 37.47 -4.62
CA ASP A 212 31.00 38.90 -4.84
C ASP A 212 29.79 39.51 -5.60
N GLU A 213 29.91 40.75 -6.06
CA GLU A 213 28.85 41.46 -6.79
C GLU A 213 28.71 41.00 -8.26
N GLU A 214 29.77 40.50 -8.88
CA GLU A 214 29.84 40.09 -10.29
C GLU A 214 29.86 38.57 -10.49
N THR A 215 30.42 37.80 -9.56
CA THR A 215 30.69 36.37 -9.64
C THR A 215 30.39 35.63 -8.33
N LEU A 216 30.10 34.34 -8.47
CA LEU A 216 29.76 33.45 -7.38
C LEU A 216 30.46 32.10 -7.63
N LYS A 217 31.28 31.66 -6.67
CA LYS A 217 31.99 30.38 -6.74
C LYS A 217 31.24 29.34 -5.92
N VAL A 218 30.81 28.29 -6.62
CA VAL A 218 30.01 27.21 -6.07
C VAL A 218 30.79 25.91 -6.15
N GLU A 219 30.92 25.22 -5.02
CA GLU A 219 31.40 23.84 -4.97
C GLU A 219 30.22 22.90 -5.24
N THR A 220 30.31 22.17 -6.34
CA THR A 220 29.34 21.16 -6.80
C THR A 220 29.94 19.75 -6.66
N LEU A 221 29.14 18.70 -6.90
CA LEU A 221 29.59 17.31 -6.79
C LEU A 221 30.76 16.98 -7.72
N ILE A 222 30.85 17.67 -8.86
CA ILE A 222 31.85 17.43 -9.90
C ILE A 222 33.03 18.43 -9.78
N GLY A 223 32.96 19.39 -8.84
CA GLY A 223 34.03 20.37 -8.58
C GLY A 223 33.53 21.82 -8.47
N TYR A 224 34.43 22.78 -8.65
CA TYR A 224 34.11 24.20 -8.52
C TYR A 224 33.57 24.78 -9.83
N LEU A 225 32.46 25.50 -9.73
CA LEU A 225 31.88 26.27 -10.81
C LEU A 225 31.87 27.75 -10.46
N ILE A 226 32.29 28.60 -11.41
CA ILE A 226 32.23 30.05 -11.28
C ILE A 226 31.07 30.54 -12.14
N ILE A 227 30.11 31.21 -11.51
CA ILE A 227 28.89 31.69 -12.15
C ILE A 227 28.84 33.21 -12.03
N GLU A 228 28.51 33.91 -13.10
CA GLU A 228 28.29 35.36 -13.04
C GLU A 228 26.96 35.66 -12.32
N ARG A 229 26.99 36.62 -11.38
CA ARG A 229 25.85 37.00 -10.55
C ARG A 229 24.64 37.47 -11.37
N LYS A 230 24.88 38.11 -12.52
CA LYS A 230 23.83 38.54 -13.46
C LYS A 230 22.98 37.39 -13.99
N ASN A 231 23.50 36.16 -14.02
CA ASN A 231 22.79 34.99 -14.54
C ASN A 231 21.99 34.27 -13.45
N ILE A 232 22.05 34.72 -12.19
CA ILE A 232 21.38 34.10 -11.04
C ILE A 232 20.07 34.84 -10.76
N VAL A 233 18.97 34.10 -10.70
CA VAL A 233 17.64 34.63 -10.37
C VAL A 233 17.45 34.66 -8.86
N ARG A 234 17.73 33.55 -8.18
CA ARG A 234 17.63 33.45 -6.72
C ARG A 234 18.45 32.29 -6.19
N VAL A 235 18.82 32.39 -4.92
CA VAL A 235 19.49 31.35 -4.14
C VAL A 235 18.55 30.95 -3.01
N ILE A 236 18.26 29.67 -2.88
CA ILE A 236 17.33 29.09 -1.89
C ILE A 236 18.12 28.17 -0.98
N ASP A 237 17.76 28.14 0.30
CA ASP A 237 18.28 27.11 1.20
C ASP A 237 17.61 25.77 0.89
N ASN A 238 18.43 24.79 0.52
CA ASN A 238 17.97 23.41 0.34
C ASN A 238 17.85 22.78 1.72
N VAL A 239 16.77 23.12 2.42
CA VAL A 239 16.42 22.45 3.67
C VAL A 239 15.95 21.07 3.28
N VAL A 240 16.71 20.05 3.65
CA VAL A 240 16.23 18.67 3.69
C VAL A 240 15.04 18.71 4.64
N THR A 241 13.83 18.78 4.11
CA THR A 241 12.65 18.49 4.91
C THR A 241 12.85 17.06 5.33
N GLU A 242 13.27 16.86 6.57
CA GLU A 242 13.10 15.59 7.21
C GLU A 242 11.62 15.27 7.02
N GLU A 243 11.32 14.25 6.24
CA GLU A 243 10.07 13.54 6.42
C GLU A 243 10.16 13.01 7.85
N THR A 244 9.80 13.86 8.82
CA THR A 244 9.42 13.42 10.13
C THR A 244 8.24 12.53 9.84
N GLN A 245 8.50 11.24 9.68
CA GLN A 245 7.48 10.22 9.84
C GLN A 245 6.89 10.55 11.20
N GLU A 246 5.72 11.17 11.19
CA GLU A 246 5.01 11.56 12.39
C GLU A 246 4.92 10.27 13.20
N TYR A 247 5.70 10.22 14.28
CA TYR A 247 5.79 9.05 15.12
C TYR A 247 4.42 8.94 15.79
N VAL A 248 3.52 8.21 15.15
CA VAL A 248 2.24 7.84 15.76
C VAL A 248 2.60 6.80 16.81
N PRO A 249 2.50 7.10 18.11
CA PRO A 249 2.78 6.11 19.13
C PRO A 249 1.85 4.92 18.89
N GLU A 250 2.39 3.70 18.85
CA GLU A 250 1.59 2.49 18.60
C GLU A 250 0.39 2.36 19.57
N GLN A 251 0.48 3.01 20.72
CA GLN A 251 -0.57 3.10 21.75
C GLN A 251 -1.89 3.75 21.27
N ILE A 252 -1.86 4.63 20.26
CA ILE A 252 -3.08 5.27 19.71
C ILE A 252 -3.69 4.39 18.59
N ARG A 253 -2.87 3.59 17.91
CA ARG A 253 -3.28 2.70 16.82
C ARG A 253 -4.26 1.61 17.29
N ASP A 254 -4.10 1.14 18.52
CA ASP A 254 -4.98 0.13 19.13
C ASP A 254 -6.29 0.69 19.70
N SER A 255 -6.38 2.02 19.87
CA SER A 255 -7.51 2.69 20.52
C SER A 255 -8.59 3.16 19.53
N TYR A 256 -8.22 3.29 18.25
CA TYR A 256 -9.14 3.57 17.16
C TYR A 256 -9.51 2.24 16.48
N SER A 257 -10.48 1.51 17.06
CA SER A 257 -11.28 0.61 16.24
C SER A 257 -12.28 1.52 15.53
N PRO A 258 -12.23 1.68 14.19
CA PRO A 258 -13.25 2.41 13.48
C PRO A 258 -14.61 1.84 13.89
N PRO A 259 -15.63 2.68 14.14
CA PRO A 259 -16.97 2.16 14.39
C PRO A 259 -17.31 1.15 13.28
N PRO A 260 -17.94 0.01 13.61
CA PRO A 260 -18.29 -0.98 12.60
C PRO A 260 -19.11 -0.24 11.54
N MET A 261 -18.54 -0.19 10.33
CA MET A 261 -19.16 0.45 9.19
C MET A 261 -20.60 -0.05 9.13
N PRO A 262 -21.62 0.83 9.14
CA PRO A 262 -22.99 0.39 8.98
C PRO A 262 -23.02 -0.49 7.74
N LYS A 263 -23.50 -1.73 7.86
CA LYS A 263 -23.54 -2.65 6.73
C LYS A 263 -24.31 -1.94 5.62
N LEU A 264 -23.58 -1.46 4.61
CA LEU A 264 -24.17 -0.96 3.39
C LEU A 264 -25.09 -2.08 2.91
N ALA A 265 -26.36 -1.75 2.67
CA ALA A 265 -27.31 -2.74 2.19
C ALA A 265 -26.69 -3.41 0.96
N GLU A 266 -26.32 -4.68 1.09
CA GLU A 266 -25.78 -5.44 -0.02
C GLU A 266 -26.84 -5.41 -1.13
N PRO A 267 -26.53 -4.90 -2.33
CA PRO A 267 -27.49 -4.91 -3.43
C PRO A 267 -27.91 -6.36 -3.67
N LYS A 268 -29.21 -6.60 -3.51
CA LYS A 268 -29.79 -7.93 -3.70
C LYS A 268 -29.91 -8.15 -5.22
N TYR A 269 -28.86 -8.67 -5.83
CA TYR A 269 -28.84 -8.95 -7.26
C TYR A 269 -29.81 -10.08 -7.59
N THR A 270 -30.86 -9.77 -8.35
CA THR A 270 -31.76 -10.75 -8.96
C THR A 270 -31.13 -11.35 -10.21
N SER A 271 -30.09 -12.17 -10.05
CA SER A 271 -29.70 -13.10 -11.12
C SER A 271 -29.11 -14.38 -10.54
N ALA A 272 -29.71 -15.50 -10.95
CA ALA A 272 -29.55 -16.81 -10.32
C ALA A 272 -28.38 -17.64 -10.87
N ASP A 273 -27.53 -17.12 -11.76
CA ASP A 273 -26.57 -17.95 -12.51
C ASP A 273 -25.15 -17.36 -12.57
N PRO A 274 -24.10 -18.08 -12.11
CA PRO A 274 -22.70 -17.63 -12.17
C PRO A 274 -22.14 -17.47 -13.59
N PHE A 275 -22.73 -18.14 -14.60
CA PHE A 275 -22.23 -18.10 -15.99
C PHE A 275 -22.54 -16.79 -16.73
N SER A 276 -23.58 -16.05 -16.33
CA SER A 276 -23.91 -14.73 -16.90
C SER A 276 -22.97 -13.61 -16.41
N ARG A 277 -22.22 -13.82 -15.31
CA ARG A 277 -21.21 -12.87 -14.82
C ARG A 277 -19.98 -12.76 -15.71
N SER A 278 -19.59 -13.84 -16.40
CA SER A 278 -18.42 -13.83 -17.30
C SER A 278 -18.67 -13.04 -18.59
N ALA A 279 -19.91 -13.06 -19.10
CA ALA A 279 -20.32 -12.28 -20.26
C ALA A 279 -20.50 -10.78 -19.94
N GLY A 280 -20.91 -10.44 -18.71
CA GLY A 280 -21.13 -9.06 -18.26
C GLY A 280 -19.87 -8.19 -18.22
N LYS A 281 -18.72 -8.76 -17.88
CA LYS A 281 -17.45 -8.01 -17.77
C LYS A 281 -16.87 -7.57 -19.12
N ARG A 282 -17.27 -8.20 -20.24
CA ARG A 282 -16.90 -7.75 -21.60
C ARG A 282 -17.76 -6.61 -22.12
N TYR A 283 -18.85 -6.29 -21.42
CA TYR A 283 -19.76 -5.21 -21.74
C TYR A 283 -20.05 -4.37 -20.48
N SER A 284 -19.08 -4.10 -19.62
CA SER A 284 -19.28 -3.12 -18.54
C SER A 284 -19.13 -1.70 -19.10
N ALA A 285 -19.60 -0.70 -18.36
CA ALA A 285 -19.30 0.68 -18.65
C ALA A 285 -17.82 0.97 -18.33
N ASN A 286 -17.23 1.91 -19.06
CA ASN A 286 -15.85 2.32 -18.84
C ASN A 286 -15.70 3.77 -19.30
N CYS A 287 -15.61 4.68 -18.32
CA CYS A 287 -15.49 6.11 -18.57
C CYS A 287 -14.03 6.53 -18.53
N VAL A 288 -13.55 7.14 -19.63
CA VAL A 288 -12.18 7.63 -19.77
C VAL A 288 -12.18 9.11 -20.11
N LEU A 289 -11.20 9.85 -19.58
CA LEU A 289 -10.97 11.24 -19.97
C LEU A 289 -10.52 11.29 -21.43
N VAL A 290 -11.11 12.18 -22.20
CA VAL A 290 -10.71 12.48 -23.58
C VAL A 290 -9.93 13.78 -23.60
N GLY A 291 -8.65 13.68 -23.95
CA GLY A 291 -7.75 14.83 -23.98
C GLY A 291 -7.27 15.24 -22.58
N ASN A 292 -6.87 16.51 -22.48
CA ASN A 292 -6.35 17.09 -21.25
C ASN A 292 -7.42 17.90 -20.53
N ILE A 293 -7.32 17.97 -19.20
CA ILE A 293 -8.13 18.90 -18.41
C ILE A 293 -7.56 20.29 -18.62
N SER A 294 -8.42 21.20 -19.07
CA SER A 294 -8.07 22.60 -19.28
C SER A 294 -8.39 23.40 -18.01
N GLU A 295 -7.41 24.19 -17.57
CA GLU A 295 -7.55 25.09 -16.44
C GLU A 295 -7.68 26.52 -16.95
N ARG A 296 -8.74 27.22 -16.55
CA ARG A 296 -8.94 28.64 -16.85
C ARG A 296 -9.24 29.42 -15.57
N LYS A 297 -8.76 30.65 -15.50
CA LYS A 297 -9.06 31.57 -14.40
C LYS A 297 -10.03 32.64 -14.89
N ASP A 298 -11.17 32.79 -14.23
CA ASP A 298 -12.14 33.83 -14.56
C ASP A 298 -11.67 35.20 -14.03
N ASN A 299 -12.28 36.28 -14.52
CA ASN A 299 -12.01 37.66 -14.11
C ASN A 299 -12.21 37.89 -12.61
N GLN A 300 -13.03 37.06 -11.95
CA GLN A 300 -13.26 37.08 -10.51
C GLN A 300 -12.20 36.30 -9.70
N GLY A 301 -11.21 35.72 -10.37
CA GLY A 301 -10.12 34.97 -9.74
C GLY A 301 -10.40 33.49 -9.47
N ALA A 302 -11.63 33.01 -9.75
CA ALA A 302 -12.00 31.62 -9.59
C ALA A 302 -11.35 30.75 -10.67
N ILE A 303 -10.93 29.55 -10.28
CA ILE A 303 -10.31 28.58 -11.20
C ILE A 303 -11.40 27.63 -11.66
N ILE A 304 -11.47 27.41 -12.97
CA ILE A 304 -12.47 26.56 -13.60
C ILE A 304 -11.74 25.48 -14.39
N PHE A 305 -12.04 24.23 -14.06
CA PHE A 305 -11.52 23.07 -14.78
C PHE A 305 -12.57 22.55 -15.76
N THR A 306 -12.17 22.37 -17.01
CA THR A 306 -13.04 21.85 -18.07
C THR A 306 -12.39 20.66 -18.76
N GLY A 307 -13.17 19.61 -18.99
CA GLY A 307 -12.73 18.40 -19.67
C GLY A 307 -13.89 17.59 -20.21
N GLU A 308 -13.56 16.56 -21.00
CA GLU A 308 -14.55 15.67 -21.60
C GLU A 308 -14.29 14.23 -21.17
N VAL A 309 -15.35 13.50 -20.87
CA VAL A 309 -15.32 12.08 -20.51
C VAL A 309 -16.09 11.30 -21.56
N LYS A 310 -15.52 10.19 -22.01
CA LYS A 310 -16.15 9.27 -22.96
C LYS A 310 -16.39 7.93 -22.32
N ASN A 311 -17.58 7.40 -22.50
CA ASN A 311 -17.82 5.99 -22.19
C ASN A 311 -17.34 5.13 -23.37
N ILE A 312 -16.23 4.43 -23.19
CA ILE A 312 -15.69 3.44 -24.14
C ILE A 312 -16.17 2.01 -23.84
N GLY A 313 -16.97 1.85 -22.77
CA GLY A 313 -17.56 0.58 -22.38
C GLY A 313 -18.75 0.16 -23.25
N GLY A 314 -19.19 -1.08 -23.04
CA GLY A 314 -20.31 -1.68 -23.76
C GLY A 314 -21.68 -1.46 -23.10
N ARG A 315 -21.69 -0.91 -21.87
CA ARG A 315 -22.90 -0.57 -21.10
C ARG A 315 -22.97 0.91 -20.80
N ARG A 316 -24.17 1.37 -20.46
CA ARG A 316 -24.45 2.73 -20.00
C ARG A 316 -23.77 2.96 -18.64
N ALA A 317 -23.10 4.09 -18.52
CA ALA A 317 -22.56 4.59 -17.26
C ALA A 317 -23.56 5.59 -16.68
N ASP A 318 -24.02 5.37 -15.48
CA ASP A 318 -25.00 6.20 -14.79
C ASP A 318 -24.32 7.00 -13.66
N PHE A 319 -24.82 8.20 -13.37
CA PHE A 319 -24.27 9.10 -12.34
C PHE A 319 -22.75 9.31 -12.43
N VAL A 320 -22.25 9.50 -13.65
CA VAL A 320 -20.83 9.69 -13.88
C VAL A 320 -20.37 11.00 -13.26
N LYS A 321 -19.32 10.93 -12.45
CA LYS A 321 -18.74 12.05 -11.73
C LYS A 321 -17.24 12.06 -11.85
N VAL A 322 -16.66 13.24 -11.67
CA VAL A 322 -15.22 13.46 -11.61
C VAL A 322 -14.88 14.03 -10.25
N ASP A 323 -14.15 13.26 -9.47
CA ASP A 323 -13.70 13.60 -8.13
C ASP A 323 -12.28 14.17 -8.22
N PHE A 324 -12.13 15.47 -7.97
CA PHE A 324 -10.85 16.15 -7.92
C PHE A 324 -10.34 16.21 -6.49
N VAL A 325 -9.13 15.67 -6.27
CA VAL A 325 -8.43 15.75 -4.99
C VAL A 325 -7.33 16.78 -5.11
N PHE A 326 -7.54 17.95 -4.50
CA PHE A 326 -6.58 19.05 -4.49
C PHE A 326 -5.64 18.92 -3.30
N ARG A 327 -4.33 18.99 -3.56
CA ARG A 327 -3.31 19.05 -2.52
C ARG A 327 -3.06 20.50 -2.11
N LYS A 328 -3.33 20.84 -0.86
CA LYS A 328 -3.21 22.20 -0.31
C LYS A 328 -1.80 22.56 0.09
N ASN A 329 -1.10 21.63 0.71
CA ASN A 329 0.25 21.84 1.21
C ASN A 329 1.13 20.59 1.00
N TRP A 330 2.42 20.77 1.24
CA TRP A 330 3.37 19.65 1.20
C TRP A 330 3.19 18.66 2.36
N SER A 331 2.52 19.08 3.45
CA SER A 331 2.19 18.25 4.61
C SER A 331 1.11 17.19 4.36
N GLY A 332 0.48 17.18 3.18
CA GLY A 332 -0.52 16.17 2.79
C GLY A 332 -1.97 16.56 3.06
N GLU A 333 -2.24 17.82 3.44
CA GLU A 333 -3.61 18.32 3.51
C GLU A 333 -4.24 18.30 2.11
N THR A 334 -5.38 17.62 2.00
CA THR A 334 -6.13 17.48 0.75
C THR A 334 -7.56 17.95 0.93
N LYS A 335 -8.14 18.50 -0.15
CA LYS A 335 -9.58 18.82 -0.22
C LYS A 335 -10.14 18.25 -1.51
N THR A 336 -11.29 17.61 -1.41
CA THR A 336 -11.96 16.99 -2.56
C THR A 336 -13.11 17.87 -3.03
N LEU A 337 -13.21 18.06 -4.35
CA LEU A 337 -14.40 18.63 -4.99
C LEU A 337 -14.88 17.67 -6.08
N THR A 338 -16.17 17.43 -6.11
CA THR A 338 -16.83 16.55 -7.08
C THR A 338 -17.61 17.40 -8.07
N THR A 339 -17.52 17.07 -9.36
CA THR A 339 -18.43 17.58 -10.38
C THR A 339 -19.06 16.45 -11.15
N PHE A 340 -20.33 16.60 -11.52
CA PHE A 340 -20.99 15.67 -12.43
C PHE A 340 -20.73 16.10 -13.86
N ILE A 341 -20.62 15.11 -14.76
CA ILE A 341 -20.57 15.42 -16.18
C ILE A 341 -21.95 15.83 -16.69
N ARG A 342 -21.98 16.61 -17.75
CA ARG A 342 -23.18 16.88 -18.54
C ARG A 342 -23.33 15.76 -19.57
N GLY A 343 -24.18 14.80 -19.26
CA GLY A 343 -24.48 13.65 -20.10
C GLY A 343 -25.87 13.73 -20.73
N THR A 344 -26.46 12.56 -20.96
CA THR A 344 -27.84 12.41 -21.45
C THR A 344 -28.81 12.28 -20.28
N TYR A 345 -30.01 12.83 -20.44
CA TYR A 345 -31.10 12.60 -19.51
C TYR A 345 -31.55 11.13 -19.54
N HIS A 346 -31.60 10.49 -18.37
CA HIS A 346 -32.12 9.15 -18.20
C HIS A 346 -33.10 9.10 -17.02
N THR A 347 -34.24 8.42 -17.22
CA THR A 347 -35.23 8.17 -16.16
C THR A 347 -35.16 6.69 -15.81
N PHE A 348 -34.83 6.37 -14.56
CA PHE A 348 -34.81 5.00 -14.08
C PHE A 348 -36.24 4.51 -13.75
N ASP A 349 -36.42 3.19 -13.68
CA ASP A 349 -37.68 2.57 -13.26
C ASP A 349 -38.11 2.99 -11.85
N SER A 350 -37.16 3.43 -11.02
CA SER A 350 -37.41 4.04 -9.71
C SER A 350 -38.09 5.41 -9.76
N GLY A 351 -38.22 6.02 -10.96
CA GLY A 351 -38.72 7.37 -11.17
C GLY A 351 -37.69 8.48 -10.99
N ILE A 352 -36.43 8.13 -10.66
CA ILE A 352 -35.33 9.10 -10.56
C ILE A 352 -34.89 9.51 -11.95
N THR A 353 -34.74 10.81 -12.18
CA THR A 353 -34.19 11.38 -13.42
C THR A 353 -32.79 11.92 -13.15
N THR A 354 -31.85 11.60 -14.02
CA THR A 354 -30.46 12.09 -13.96
C THR A 354 -30.05 12.64 -15.32
N ASP A 355 -29.21 13.66 -15.32
CA ASP A 355 -28.57 14.24 -16.50
C ASP A 355 -27.09 13.87 -16.62
N ALA A 356 -26.58 13.05 -15.69
CA ALA A 356 -25.18 12.63 -15.61
C ALA A 356 -24.95 11.19 -16.13
N THR A 357 -25.70 10.78 -17.16
CA THR A 357 -25.59 9.44 -17.75
C THR A 357 -24.86 9.47 -19.10
N LEU A 358 -23.96 8.50 -19.34
CA LEU A 358 -23.30 8.29 -20.64
C LEU A 358 -23.64 6.94 -21.24
N LEU A 359 -24.29 6.99 -22.40
CA LEU A 359 -24.47 5.82 -23.26
C LEU A 359 -23.12 5.32 -23.80
N PRO A 360 -23.02 4.03 -24.19
CA PRO A 360 -21.85 3.50 -24.87
C PRO A 360 -21.42 4.36 -26.06
N GLY A 361 -20.17 4.81 -26.07
CA GLY A 361 -19.59 5.66 -27.11
C GLY A 361 -19.90 7.16 -26.99
N ALA A 362 -20.78 7.57 -26.06
CA ALA A 362 -21.15 8.96 -25.86
C ALA A 362 -20.06 9.75 -25.10
N LEU A 363 -20.05 11.05 -25.35
CA LEU A 363 -19.17 12.05 -24.72
C LEU A 363 -20.00 12.93 -23.79
N GLY A 364 -19.45 13.25 -22.61
CA GLY A 364 -20.01 14.21 -21.67
C GLY A 364 -18.94 15.18 -21.21
N ALA A 365 -19.24 16.47 -21.26
CA ALA A 365 -18.34 17.52 -20.79
C ALA A 365 -18.59 17.79 -19.30
N PHE A 366 -17.55 18.05 -18.53
CA PHE A 366 -17.67 18.52 -17.15
C PHE A 366 -17.03 19.89 -16.98
N GLU A 367 -17.55 20.61 -16.00
CA GLU A 367 -17.03 21.90 -15.57
C GLU A 367 -17.00 21.89 -14.04
N LEU A 368 -15.81 21.99 -13.45
CA LEU A 368 -15.64 22.13 -12.02
C LEU A 368 -15.29 23.58 -11.71
N PHE A 369 -16.12 24.23 -10.89
CA PHE A 369 -15.85 25.55 -10.35
C PHE A 369 -15.13 25.41 -9.01
N VAL A 370 -13.94 26.00 -8.90
CA VAL A 370 -13.20 26.09 -7.64
C VAL A 370 -13.42 27.49 -7.04
N PRO A 371 -14.15 27.58 -5.91
CA PRO A 371 -14.42 28.84 -5.24
C PRO A 371 -13.16 29.60 -4.81
N ASN A 372 -13.24 30.93 -4.68
CA ASN A 372 -12.10 31.75 -4.26
C ASN A 372 -11.67 31.49 -2.80
N ASP A 373 -12.62 31.14 -1.93
CA ASP A 373 -12.38 30.76 -0.52
C ASP A 373 -11.74 29.37 -0.40
N PHE A 374 -11.65 28.61 -1.49
CA PHE A 374 -10.98 27.32 -1.52
C PHE A 374 -9.50 27.46 -1.11
N GLY A 375 -8.88 28.61 -1.41
CA GLY A 375 -7.48 28.90 -1.12
C GLY A 375 -6.52 28.21 -2.10
N SER A 376 -5.24 28.54 -2.01
CA SER A 376 -4.20 28.00 -2.91
C SER A 376 -4.07 26.48 -2.80
N PHE A 377 -3.70 25.85 -3.91
CA PHE A 377 -3.32 24.43 -3.97
C PHE A 377 -2.04 24.30 -4.80
N ILE A 378 -1.26 23.26 -4.54
CA ILE A 378 0.02 23.00 -5.21
C ILE A 378 -0.09 21.97 -6.34
N GLY A 379 -1.20 21.22 -6.37
CA GLY A 379 -1.49 20.25 -7.41
C GLY A 379 -2.86 19.60 -7.21
N TYR A 380 -3.28 18.82 -8.20
CA TYR A 380 -4.53 18.05 -8.15
C TYR A 380 -4.33 16.67 -8.78
N SER A 381 -5.09 15.70 -8.28
CA SER A 381 -5.37 14.45 -8.98
C SER A 381 -6.87 14.33 -9.22
N TYR A 382 -7.27 13.47 -10.14
CA TYR A 382 -8.68 13.24 -10.44
C TYR A 382 -8.97 11.74 -10.54
N VAL A 383 -10.20 11.36 -10.17
CA VAL A 383 -10.75 10.02 -10.33
C VAL A 383 -12.10 10.17 -11.02
N ILE A 384 -12.36 9.31 -12.02
CA ILE A 384 -13.66 9.26 -12.69
C ILE A 384 -14.39 8.03 -12.15
N ASP A 385 -15.54 8.27 -11.54
CA ASP A 385 -16.40 7.23 -10.99
C ASP A 385 -17.74 7.23 -11.71
N TRP A 386 -18.35 6.05 -11.80
CA TRP A 386 -19.68 5.86 -12.35
C TRP A 386 -20.36 4.68 -11.67
N GLU A 387 -21.68 4.68 -11.76
CA GLU A 387 -22.54 3.60 -11.30
C GLU A 387 -23.14 2.89 -12.52
N GLU A 388 -23.53 1.64 -12.33
CA GLU A 388 -24.23 0.87 -13.36
C GLU A 388 -25.56 0.39 -12.76
N TYR A 389 -26.66 0.95 -13.26
CA TYR A 389 -28.00 0.49 -12.92
C TYR A 389 -28.61 -0.24 -14.12
N GLU A 390 -29.29 -1.35 -13.85
CA GLU A 390 -30.05 -2.09 -14.86
C GLU A 390 -31.34 -1.36 -15.25
#